data_AF-A0AA42QAD8-F1
#
_entry.id   AF-A0AA42QAD8-F1
#
_cell.length_a   1.000
_cell.length_b   1.000
_cell.length_c   1.000
_cell.angle_alpha   90.00
_cell.angle_beta   90.00
_cell.angle_gamma   90.00
#
_symmetry.space_group_name_H-M   'P 1'
#
loop_
_entity.id
_entity.type
_entity.pdbx_description
1 polymer ?
#
loop_
_entity_poly.entity_id
_entity_poly.type
_entity_poly.pdbx_seq_one_letter_code
_entity_poly.pdbx_strand_id
1 'polypeptide(L)'
;MMRSRQVIRIEEVLNITGLSRSMIYKLMAQERFPRPIALGDRAVGWYEEDVIRWINGRRDGVDLQVVKLPSIYLAGRMGSPEDNKQPGAENSCWRLFDVSESAKLGTLEVDNEEHEVLIAPLEQMKFVGTNTSFMYSGPWKARGSYHGYIHGTTSCSPSTSQEAAYLGAIQGISRADVVVAFLEDHEAFGTLAEIGYAKGIGKRVVVITSPKLAGYSDGFGTELWFSIRMADRHVALSAPPSAKNQDIWRKAHKAAGAVISEWYPPSS
;
A
#
# COMPACT_ATOMS: atom_id res chain seq x y z
N MET A 1 21.19 -5.70 -13.59
CA MET A 1 22.59 -5.37 -13.25
C MET A 1 22.57 -4.91 -11.81
N MET A 2 23.07 -5.70 -10.86
CA MET A 2 23.12 -5.31 -9.44
C MET A 2 23.88 -3.98 -9.32
N ARG A 3 23.20 -2.92 -8.90
CA ARG A 3 23.88 -1.69 -8.48
C ARG A 3 24.50 -1.98 -7.12
N SER A 4 25.83 -2.08 -7.09
CA SER A 4 26.62 -2.17 -5.87
C SER A 4 26.20 -1.06 -4.91
N ARG A 5 25.81 -1.41 -3.68
CA ARG A 5 25.58 -0.45 -2.58
C ARG A 5 26.93 0.08 -2.11
N GLN A 6 27.42 1.12 -2.78
CA GLN A 6 28.69 1.76 -2.44
C GLN A 6 28.57 2.51 -1.11
N VAL A 7 29.58 2.32 -0.25
CA VAL A 7 29.71 3.04 1.02
C VAL A 7 30.77 4.11 0.86
N ILE A 8 30.40 5.35 1.15
CA ILE A 8 31.25 6.53 1.04
C ILE A 8 31.64 7.04 2.43
N ARG A 9 32.84 7.62 2.52
CA ARG A 9 33.38 8.19 3.77
C ARG A 9 33.00 9.65 3.92
N ILE A 10 33.19 10.22 5.12
CA ILE A 10 32.83 11.61 5.41
C ILE A 10 33.42 12.60 4.38
N GLU A 11 34.68 12.44 3.95
CA GLU A 11 35.27 13.34 2.94
C GLU A 11 34.48 13.36 1.62
N GLU A 12 34.02 12.20 1.19
CA GLU A 12 33.21 12.08 -0.03
C GLU A 12 31.80 12.62 0.18
N VAL A 13 31.20 12.42 1.37
CA VAL A 13 29.94 13.06 1.75
C VAL A 13 30.05 14.60 1.72
N LEU A 14 31.16 15.17 2.21
CA LEU A 14 31.40 16.62 2.17
C LEU A 14 31.52 17.12 0.73
N ASN A 15 32.24 16.39 -0.11
CA ASN A 15 32.40 16.73 -1.52
C ASN A 15 31.06 16.69 -2.28
N ILE A 16 30.25 15.65 -2.05
CA ILE A 16 28.97 15.47 -2.76
C ILE A 16 27.93 16.49 -2.26
N THR A 17 27.86 16.74 -0.95
CA THR A 17 26.84 17.63 -0.35
C THR A 17 27.21 19.12 -0.40
N GLY A 18 28.50 19.44 -0.54
CA GLY A 18 29.02 20.82 -0.41
C GLY A 18 28.91 21.41 1.00
N LEU A 19 28.57 20.60 2.01
CA LEU A 19 28.40 21.05 3.39
C LEU A 19 29.69 20.89 4.20
N SER A 20 29.80 21.68 5.28
CA SER A 20 30.86 21.50 6.26
C SER A 20 30.58 20.30 7.18
N ARG A 21 31.65 19.70 7.71
CA ARG A 21 31.56 18.56 8.64
C ARG A 21 30.70 18.85 9.87
N SER A 22 30.83 20.07 10.43
CA SER A 22 30.00 20.51 11.56
C SER A 22 28.51 20.58 11.20
N MET A 23 28.19 21.05 9.98
CA MET A 23 26.79 21.08 9.52
C MET A 23 26.22 19.67 9.34
N ILE A 24 27.01 18.72 8.82
CA ILE A 24 26.58 17.31 8.71
C ILE A 24 26.22 16.75 10.09
N TYR A 25 27.10 16.90 11.09
CA TYR A 25 26.81 16.41 12.44
C TYR A 25 25.63 17.13 13.10
N LYS A 26 25.47 18.44 12.87
CA LYS A 26 24.29 19.18 13.34
C LYS A 26 23.00 18.62 12.75
N LEU A 27 22.99 18.33 11.44
CA LEU A 27 21.82 17.77 10.77
C LEU A 27 21.55 16.32 11.20
N MET A 28 22.59 15.53 11.46
CA MET A 28 22.44 14.19 12.04
C MET A 28 21.80 14.25 13.44
N ALA A 29 22.24 15.18 14.29
CA ALA A 29 21.66 15.37 15.63
C ALA A 29 20.19 15.84 15.58
N GLN A 30 19.79 16.50 14.50
CA GLN A 30 18.41 16.92 14.23
C GLN A 30 17.60 15.86 13.47
N GLU A 31 18.16 14.67 13.21
CA GLU A 31 17.54 13.62 12.38
C GLU A 31 17.20 14.06 10.94
N ARG A 32 17.89 15.10 10.46
CA ARG A 32 17.72 15.70 9.12
C ARG A 32 18.85 15.33 8.16
N PHE A 33 19.62 14.28 8.46
CA PHE A 33 20.66 13.70 7.60
C PHE A 33 20.72 12.18 7.80
N PRO A 34 21.04 11.37 6.77
CA PRO A 34 21.18 9.93 6.91
C PRO A 34 22.13 9.52 8.04
N ARG A 35 21.75 8.50 8.81
CA ARG A 35 22.62 7.96 9.86
C ARG A 35 23.77 7.18 9.22
N PRO A 36 25.00 7.30 9.75
CA PRO A 36 26.11 6.49 9.27
C PRO A 36 25.95 5.03 9.66
N ILE A 37 26.57 4.15 8.87
CA ILE A 37 26.82 2.76 9.23
C ILE A 37 28.23 2.62 9.82
N ALA A 38 28.36 1.73 10.80
CA ALA A 38 29.66 1.36 11.35
C ALA A 38 30.40 0.45 10.35
N LEU A 39 31.66 0.79 10.09
CA LEU A 39 32.59 -0.01 9.26
C LEU A 39 33.68 -0.67 10.11
N GLY A 40 33.67 -0.41 11.41
CA GLY A 40 34.59 -0.89 12.44
C GLY A 40 34.55 0.03 13.66
N ASP A 41 35.36 -0.26 14.68
CA ASP A 41 35.29 0.39 16.00
C ASP A 41 35.45 1.91 16.00
N ARG A 42 36.17 2.46 15.01
CA ARG A 42 36.43 3.91 14.87
C ARG A 42 36.02 4.46 13.51
N ALA A 43 35.41 3.64 12.67
CA ALA A 43 35.17 3.94 11.28
C ALA A 43 33.68 3.93 10.98
N VAL A 44 33.22 4.99 10.35
CA VAL A 44 31.84 5.11 9.86
C VAL A 44 31.81 5.50 8.39
N GLY A 45 30.71 5.18 7.72
CA GLY A 45 30.43 5.57 6.35
C GLY A 45 28.93 5.73 6.11
N TRP A 46 28.56 6.14 4.90
CA TRP A 46 27.17 6.30 4.47
C TRP A 46 26.97 5.53 3.18
N TYR A 47 25.77 4.99 2.96
CA TYR A 47 25.42 4.54 1.63
C TYR A 47 25.30 5.76 0.71
N GLU A 48 25.98 5.69 -0.44
CA GLU A 48 25.97 6.77 -1.44
C GLU A 48 24.53 7.12 -1.87
N GLU A 49 23.69 6.10 -2.06
CA GLU A 49 22.29 6.25 -2.44
C GLU A 49 21.47 7.08 -1.44
N ASP A 50 21.74 6.94 -0.13
CA ASP A 50 20.99 7.67 0.90
C ASP A 50 21.40 9.15 0.93
N VAL A 51 22.69 9.44 0.69
CA VAL A 51 23.20 10.81 0.59
C VAL A 51 22.66 11.48 -0.67
N ILE A 52 22.67 10.80 -1.82
CA ILE A 52 22.10 11.32 -3.07
C ILE A 52 20.60 11.55 -2.92
N ARG A 53 19.85 10.61 -2.33
CA ARG A 53 18.41 10.75 -2.07
C ARG A 53 18.13 11.97 -1.19
N TRP A 54 18.94 12.17 -0.15
CA TRP A 54 18.84 13.33 0.71
C TRP A 54 19.13 14.66 0.00
N ILE A 55 20.13 14.71 -0.91
CA ILE A 55 20.41 15.92 -1.72
C ILE A 55 19.24 16.23 -2.65
N ASN A 56 18.75 15.22 -3.35
CA ASN A 56 17.62 15.37 -4.27
C ASN A 56 16.38 15.86 -3.53
N GLY A 57 16.16 15.39 -2.30
CA GLY A 57 15.12 15.85 -1.41
C GLY A 57 15.19 17.34 -1.01
N ARG A 58 16.37 17.98 -1.11
CA ARG A 58 16.58 19.40 -0.78
C ARG A 58 16.43 20.36 -1.96
N ARG A 59 16.52 19.87 -3.20
CA ARG A 59 16.46 20.72 -4.41
C ARG A 59 15.09 21.41 -4.56
N ASP A 60 14.07 20.90 -3.87
CA ASP A 60 12.71 21.40 -3.92
C ASP A 60 12.34 22.36 -2.75
N GLY A 61 13.30 22.74 -1.90
CA GLY A 61 13.08 23.75 -0.85
C GLY A 61 12.14 23.34 0.29
N VAL A 62 11.77 22.07 0.39
CA VAL A 62 10.91 21.54 1.45
C VAL A 62 11.80 20.95 2.55
N ASP A 63 11.63 21.41 3.78
CA ASP A 63 12.08 20.67 4.95
C ASP A 63 11.39 19.30 4.89
N LEU A 64 12.12 18.23 4.55
CA LEU A 64 11.56 16.88 4.46
C LEU A 64 11.17 16.38 5.88
N GLN A 65 10.11 16.95 6.44
CA GLN A 65 9.04 16.08 6.90
C GLN A 65 8.60 15.32 5.65
N VAL A 66 9.23 14.17 5.40
CA VAL A 66 8.66 13.20 4.47
C VAL A 66 7.28 12.95 5.05
N VAL A 67 6.24 13.54 4.47
CA VAL A 67 4.87 13.12 4.77
C VAL A 67 4.84 11.69 4.29
N LYS A 68 5.07 10.78 5.23
CA LYS A 68 5.05 9.36 4.97
C LYS A 68 3.62 9.06 4.57
N LEU A 69 3.42 8.92 3.26
CA LEU A 69 2.13 8.54 2.72
C LEU A 69 1.70 7.24 3.41
N PRO A 70 0.45 7.16 3.90
CA PRO A 70 -0.01 5.95 4.57
C PRO A 70 0.08 4.77 3.60
N SER A 71 0.60 3.64 4.07
CA SER A 71 0.52 2.39 3.31
C SER A 71 -0.87 1.77 3.49
N ILE A 72 -1.45 1.29 2.38
CA ILE A 72 -2.81 0.76 2.35
C ILE A 72 -2.84 -0.64 1.80
N TYR A 73 -3.49 -1.53 2.55
CA TYR A 73 -3.92 -2.84 2.06
C TYR A 73 -5.40 -2.79 1.68
N LEU A 74 -5.72 -3.16 0.45
CA LEU A 74 -7.11 -3.26 -0.01
C LEU A 74 -7.56 -4.72 0.04
N ALA A 75 -8.53 -4.98 0.90
CA ALA A 75 -9.19 -6.26 1.08
C ALA A 75 -10.53 -6.30 0.33
N GLY A 76 -10.93 -7.49 -0.11
CA GLY A 76 -12.18 -7.72 -0.82
C GLY A 76 -12.06 -7.80 -2.34
N ARG A 77 -13.13 -8.31 -2.96
CA ARG A 77 -13.20 -8.63 -4.38
C ARG A 77 -13.54 -7.40 -5.22
N MET A 78 -12.73 -7.20 -6.25
CA MET A 78 -12.91 -6.15 -7.24
C MET A 78 -12.74 -6.77 -8.63
N GLY A 79 -13.86 -7.00 -9.32
CA GLY A 79 -13.88 -7.59 -10.66
C GLY A 79 -13.70 -9.10 -10.70
N SER A 80 -13.85 -9.68 -11.90
CA SER A 80 -13.50 -11.08 -12.13
C SER A 80 -11.97 -11.24 -12.25
N PRO A 81 -11.44 -12.46 -12.06
CA PRO A 81 -10.04 -12.74 -12.34
C PRO A 81 -9.65 -12.33 -13.78
N GLU A 82 -10.54 -12.54 -14.75
CA GLU A 82 -10.36 -12.14 -16.15
C GLU A 82 -10.26 -10.63 -16.32
N ASP A 83 -11.12 -9.87 -15.64
CA ASP A 83 -11.12 -8.41 -15.67
C ASP A 83 -9.81 -7.81 -15.14
N ASN A 84 -9.18 -8.48 -14.17
CA ASN A 84 -7.92 -8.06 -13.57
C ASN A 84 -6.67 -8.50 -14.35
N LYS A 85 -6.79 -9.35 -15.40
CA LYS A 85 -5.66 -9.77 -16.25
C LYS A 85 -5.11 -8.65 -17.14
N GLN A 86 -5.89 -7.61 -17.40
CA GLN A 86 -5.54 -6.54 -18.33
C GLN A 86 -5.52 -5.19 -17.59
N PRO A 87 -4.35 -4.71 -17.17
CA PRO A 87 -4.21 -3.37 -16.60
C PRO A 87 -4.83 -2.34 -17.55
N GLY A 88 -5.80 -1.57 -17.04
CA GLY A 88 -6.51 -0.58 -17.83
C GLY A 88 -7.75 -1.09 -18.57
N ALA A 89 -8.13 -2.37 -18.51
CA ALA A 89 -9.43 -2.82 -18.99
C ALA A 89 -10.58 -2.21 -18.17
N GLU A 90 -11.79 -2.14 -18.76
CA GLU A 90 -12.98 -1.48 -18.20
C GLU A 90 -13.30 -1.94 -16.77
N ASN A 91 -13.04 -3.21 -16.47
CA ASN A 91 -13.38 -3.86 -15.22
C ASN A 91 -12.17 -4.12 -14.28
N SER A 92 -10.97 -3.62 -14.62
CA SER A 92 -9.77 -3.83 -13.79
C SER A 92 -9.70 -2.85 -12.60
N CYS A 93 -9.27 -3.33 -11.43
CA CYS A 93 -9.12 -2.51 -10.23
C CYS A 93 -8.06 -1.39 -10.37
N TRP A 94 -7.06 -1.57 -11.24
CA TRP A 94 -6.01 -0.58 -11.53
C TRP A 94 -6.53 0.78 -12.02
N ARG A 95 -7.64 0.80 -12.78
CA ARG A 95 -8.16 2.03 -13.41
C ARG A 95 -8.85 2.97 -12.41
N LEU A 96 -8.96 2.56 -11.15
CA LEU A 96 -9.54 3.32 -10.05
C LEU A 96 -8.48 4.16 -9.31
N PHE A 97 -7.21 3.96 -9.65
CA PHE A 97 -6.07 4.72 -9.17
C PHE A 97 -5.40 5.46 -10.33
N ASP A 98 -4.93 6.67 -10.06
CA ASP A 98 -3.93 7.28 -10.92
C ASP A 98 -2.58 6.66 -10.59
N VAL A 99 -2.13 5.81 -11.50
CA VAL A 99 -0.85 5.08 -11.46
C VAL A 99 0.18 5.65 -12.44
N SER A 100 -0.07 6.83 -13.03
CA SER A 100 0.84 7.46 -13.99
C SER A 100 2.24 7.73 -13.40
N GLU A 101 2.32 7.89 -12.08
CA GLU A 101 3.55 8.05 -11.33
C GLU A 101 4.19 6.71 -10.91
N SER A 102 3.47 5.58 -10.99
CA SER A 102 3.98 4.28 -10.53
C SER A 102 4.99 3.66 -11.50
N ALA A 103 4.84 3.91 -12.80
CA ALA A 103 5.80 3.47 -13.83
C ALA A 103 7.22 4.08 -13.64
N LYS A 104 7.35 5.18 -12.88
CA LYS A 104 8.63 5.85 -12.60
C LYS A 104 9.43 5.20 -11.47
N LEU A 105 8.84 4.25 -10.74
CA LEU A 105 9.42 3.65 -9.52
C LEU A 105 10.26 2.38 -9.78
N GLY A 106 10.40 1.95 -11.03
CA GLY A 106 11.21 0.78 -11.42
C GLY A 106 10.43 -0.54 -11.38
N THR A 107 11.08 -1.63 -11.82
CA THR A 107 10.50 -2.98 -11.82
C THR A 107 10.62 -3.64 -10.45
N LEU A 108 9.61 -4.44 -10.09
CA LEU A 108 9.57 -5.40 -8.97
C LEU A 108 10.96 -5.98 -8.65
N GLU A 109 11.55 -5.55 -7.53
CA GLU A 109 12.72 -6.21 -6.96
C GLU A 109 12.27 -7.16 -5.83
N VAL A 110 13.07 -8.21 -5.64
CA VAL A 110 12.95 -9.34 -4.70
C VAL A 110 12.22 -10.57 -5.26
N ASP A 111 12.91 -11.27 -6.17
CA ASP A 111 12.88 -12.74 -6.23
C ASP A 111 13.71 -13.26 -5.06
N ASN A 112 13.12 -14.13 -4.24
CA ASN A 112 13.85 -15.03 -3.36
C ASN A 112 13.15 -16.39 -3.40
N GLU A 113 13.92 -17.44 -3.19
CA GLU A 113 13.67 -18.83 -3.60
C GLU A 113 12.35 -19.47 -3.11
N GLU A 114 12.07 -20.66 -3.65
CA GLU A 114 10.82 -21.46 -3.81
C GLU A 114 9.66 -21.40 -2.78
N HIS A 115 9.77 -20.65 -1.68
CA HIS A 115 8.72 -20.47 -0.66
C HIS A 115 8.48 -19.00 -0.26
N GLU A 116 9.16 -18.00 -0.83
CA GLU A 116 8.93 -16.60 -0.46
C GLU A 116 7.75 -15.95 -1.20
N VAL A 117 6.84 -15.36 -0.42
CA VAL A 117 5.77 -14.50 -0.93
C VAL A 117 6.40 -13.26 -1.57
N LEU A 118 6.16 -13.08 -2.87
CA LEU A 118 6.62 -11.89 -3.60
C LEU A 118 5.86 -10.65 -3.16
N ILE A 119 6.55 -9.77 -2.46
CA ILE A 119 6.05 -8.45 -2.07
C ILE A 119 6.27 -7.48 -3.25
N ALA A 120 5.23 -7.20 -4.07
CA ALA A 120 5.15 -5.99 -4.89
C ALA A 120 5.63 -4.71 -4.14
N PRO A 121 6.35 -3.84 -4.85
CA PRO A 121 6.86 -2.62 -4.24
C PRO A 121 5.69 -1.73 -3.81
N LEU A 122 5.96 -0.87 -2.83
CA LEU A 122 5.06 0.23 -2.53
C LEU A 122 5.02 1.17 -3.72
N GLU A 123 3.87 1.24 -4.38
CA GLU A 123 3.63 2.21 -5.44
C GLU A 123 2.84 3.39 -4.87
N GLN A 124 3.29 4.61 -5.20
CA GLN A 124 2.50 5.79 -4.89
C GLN A 124 1.29 5.83 -5.83
N MET A 125 0.10 5.81 -5.23
CA MET A 125 -1.17 5.89 -5.94
C MET A 125 -1.97 7.10 -5.46
N LYS A 126 -2.79 7.65 -6.36
CA LYS A 126 -3.81 8.65 -5.99
C LYS A 126 -5.20 8.08 -6.22
N PHE A 127 -6.10 8.24 -5.25
CA PHE A 127 -7.50 7.87 -5.43
C PHE A 127 -8.15 8.81 -6.44
N VAL A 128 -8.72 8.25 -7.52
CA VAL A 128 -9.35 9.04 -8.58
C VAL A 128 -10.44 9.95 -8.00
N GLY A 129 -10.37 11.24 -8.32
CA GLY A 129 -11.35 12.24 -7.88
C GLY A 129 -11.13 12.75 -6.44
N THR A 130 -9.95 12.52 -5.87
CA THR A 130 -9.50 13.09 -4.58
C THR A 130 -8.07 13.62 -4.70
N ASN A 131 -7.64 14.46 -3.76
CA ASN A 131 -6.23 14.85 -3.61
C ASN A 131 -5.44 13.90 -2.70
N THR A 132 -6.01 12.74 -2.36
CA THR A 132 -5.43 11.78 -1.42
C THR A 132 -4.42 10.88 -2.14
N SER A 133 -3.15 10.99 -1.74
CA SER A 133 -2.08 10.08 -2.16
C SER A 133 -1.80 9.06 -1.06
N PHE A 134 -1.40 7.86 -1.44
CA PHE A 134 -1.07 6.79 -0.50
C PHE A 134 -0.07 5.81 -1.13
N MET A 135 0.55 4.97 -0.30
CA MET A 135 1.38 3.85 -0.77
C MET A 135 0.51 2.60 -0.84
N TYR A 136 0.37 1.99 -2.01
CA TYR A 136 -0.41 0.77 -2.14
C TYR A 136 0.46 -0.46 -1.87
N SER A 137 0.00 -1.33 -0.97
CA SER A 137 0.65 -2.59 -0.61
C SER A 137 -0.33 -3.76 -0.64
N GLY A 138 -1.23 -3.78 -1.62
CA GLY A 138 -2.27 -4.81 -1.71
C GLY A 138 -1.76 -6.18 -2.17
N PRO A 139 -2.66 -7.18 -2.21
CA PRO A 139 -2.30 -8.58 -2.31
C PRO A 139 -1.60 -8.91 -3.63
N TRP A 140 -0.65 -9.83 -3.49
CA TRP A 140 0.58 -9.89 -4.25
C TRP A 140 0.51 -10.53 -5.62
N LYS A 141 1.52 -10.20 -6.43
CA LYS A 141 1.82 -10.86 -7.70
C LYS A 141 2.68 -12.11 -7.42
N ALA A 142 2.07 -13.25 -7.12
CA ALA A 142 2.77 -14.53 -7.24
C ALA A 142 3.37 -14.69 -8.65
N ARG A 143 4.46 -15.45 -8.80
CA ARG A 143 5.17 -15.61 -10.09
C ARG A 143 4.19 -16.07 -11.17
N GLY A 144 4.00 -15.25 -12.21
CA GLY A 144 3.04 -15.52 -13.30
C GLY A 144 1.56 -15.20 -12.99
N SER A 145 1.26 -14.59 -11.84
CA SER A 145 -0.05 -14.00 -11.55
C SER A 145 -0.10 -12.52 -11.93
N TYR A 146 -1.32 -11.98 -12.07
CA TYR A 146 -1.58 -10.57 -12.34
C TYR A 146 -2.20 -9.93 -11.10
N HIS A 147 -1.93 -8.64 -10.88
CA HIS A 147 -2.52 -7.90 -9.77
C HIS A 147 -4.05 -7.95 -9.84
N GLY A 148 -4.67 -8.24 -8.69
CA GLY A 148 -6.11 -8.42 -8.58
C GLY A 148 -6.63 -9.82 -8.89
N TYR A 149 -5.77 -10.78 -9.24
CA TYR A 149 -6.16 -12.20 -9.12
C TYR A 149 -6.50 -12.52 -7.65
N ILE A 150 -5.74 -11.94 -6.71
CA ILE A 150 -5.78 -12.18 -5.25
C ILE A 150 -6.70 -11.23 -4.46
N HIS A 151 -7.62 -10.56 -5.15
CA HIS A 151 -8.71 -9.86 -4.45
C HIS A 151 -9.88 -10.79 -4.09
N GLY A 152 -9.74 -12.11 -4.17
CA GLY A 152 -10.70 -13.07 -3.60
C GLY A 152 -10.17 -13.71 -2.32
N THR A 153 -11.07 -14.30 -1.52
CA THR A 153 -10.81 -14.86 -0.18
C THR A 153 -9.55 -15.72 0.00
N THR A 154 -8.98 -16.29 -1.06
CA THR A 154 -7.67 -16.96 -1.12
C THR A 154 -7.47 -17.33 -2.59
N SER A 155 -7.16 -16.39 -3.48
CA SER A 155 -7.08 -16.77 -4.90
C SER A 155 -5.86 -17.66 -5.15
N CYS A 156 -6.08 -18.95 -5.04
CA CYS A 156 -5.20 -19.97 -5.56
C CYS A 156 -5.40 -19.91 -7.06
N SER A 157 -4.43 -19.34 -7.76
CA SER A 157 -4.29 -19.70 -9.17
C SER A 157 -3.68 -21.11 -9.21
N PRO A 158 -3.79 -21.83 -10.34
CA PRO A 158 -2.98 -23.03 -10.57
C PRO A 158 -1.47 -22.80 -10.37
N SER A 159 -1.03 -21.53 -10.40
CA SER A 159 0.34 -21.06 -10.19
C SER A 159 0.65 -20.52 -8.79
N THR A 160 -0.31 -20.48 -7.85
CA THR A 160 -0.14 -19.94 -6.49
C THR A 160 -0.80 -20.83 -5.46
N SER A 161 -0.05 -21.32 -4.47
CA SER A 161 -0.61 -22.14 -3.38
C SER A 161 -1.49 -21.32 -2.44
N GLN A 162 -2.44 -21.98 -1.76
CA GLN A 162 -3.22 -21.39 -0.64
C GLN A 162 -2.29 -20.74 0.39
N GLU A 163 -1.18 -21.40 0.69
CA GLU A 163 -0.17 -20.95 1.64
C GLU A 163 0.47 -19.61 1.23
N ALA A 164 0.85 -19.47 -0.03
CA ALA A 164 1.46 -18.22 -0.52
C ALA A 164 0.46 -17.05 -0.49
N ALA A 165 -0.81 -17.29 -0.82
CA ALA A 165 -1.86 -16.28 -0.73
C ALA A 165 -2.11 -15.85 0.73
N TYR A 166 -2.18 -16.81 1.65
CA TYR A 166 -2.32 -16.58 3.08
C TYR A 166 -1.15 -15.76 3.65
N LEU A 167 0.08 -16.23 3.48
CA LEU A 167 1.29 -15.54 3.96
C LEU A 167 1.39 -14.13 3.36
N GLY A 168 0.98 -13.98 2.11
CA GLY A 168 0.95 -12.69 1.43
C GLY A 168 -0.02 -11.68 2.03
N ALA A 169 -1.25 -12.10 2.31
CA ALA A 169 -2.23 -11.25 2.98
C ALA A 169 -1.73 -10.84 4.37
N ILE A 170 -1.20 -11.79 5.15
CA ILE A 170 -0.66 -11.51 6.49
C ILE A 170 0.48 -10.50 6.45
N GLN A 171 1.43 -10.65 5.54
CA GLN A 171 2.56 -9.72 5.39
C GLN A 171 2.10 -8.34 4.88
N GLY A 172 1.19 -8.30 3.91
CA GLY A 172 0.63 -7.07 3.35
C GLY A 172 -0.11 -6.25 4.42
N ILE A 173 -1.03 -6.89 5.16
CA ILE A 173 -1.76 -6.27 6.26
C ILE A 173 -0.81 -5.78 7.35
N SER A 174 0.21 -6.57 7.70
CA SER A 174 1.17 -6.21 8.76
C SER A 174 1.98 -4.96 8.41
N ARG A 175 2.26 -4.72 7.12
CA ARG A 175 3.01 -3.55 6.62
C ARG A 175 2.14 -2.33 6.32
N ALA A 176 0.82 -2.52 6.20
CA ALA A 176 -0.11 -1.43 5.98
C ALA A 176 -0.29 -0.56 7.24
N ASP A 177 -0.46 0.74 7.04
CA ASP A 177 -0.92 1.68 8.07
C ASP A 177 -2.47 1.64 8.17
N VAL A 178 -3.14 1.39 7.05
CA VAL A 178 -4.61 1.29 6.93
C VAL A 178 -5.01 0.06 6.11
N VAL A 179 -6.04 -0.66 6.57
CA VAL A 179 -6.74 -1.67 5.76
C VAL A 179 -8.08 -1.10 5.30
N VAL A 180 -8.37 -1.20 4.01
CA VAL A 180 -9.68 -0.86 3.46
C VAL A 180 -10.30 -2.12 2.90
N ALA A 181 -11.44 -2.52 3.44
CA ALA A 181 -12.19 -3.68 2.98
C ALA A 181 -13.44 -3.25 2.21
N PHE A 182 -13.58 -3.73 0.97
CA PHE A 182 -14.79 -3.57 0.19
C PHE A 182 -15.63 -4.86 0.22
N LEU A 183 -16.83 -4.77 0.78
CA LEU A 183 -17.77 -5.88 0.90
C LEU A 183 -18.89 -5.73 -0.12
N GLU A 184 -18.95 -6.63 -1.10
CA GLU A 184 -19.99 -6.65 -2.12
C GLU A 184 -20.82 -7.94 -2.16
N ASP A 185 -20.43 -8.94 -1.37
CA ASP A 185 -21.00 -10.27 -1.32
C ASP A 185 -21.14 -10.73 0.15
N HIS A 186 -22.17 -11.54 0.41
CA HIS A 186 -22.42 -12.21 1.68
C HIS A 186 -21.38 -13.29 2.03
N GLU A 187 -20.72 -13.88 1.03
CA GLU A 187 -19.71 -14.93 1.21
C GLU A 187 -18.27 -14.39 1.21
N ALA A 188 -18.06 -13.19 1.75
CA ALA A 188 -16.76 -12.52 1.79
C ALA A 188 -15.82 -13.04 2.90
N PHE A 189 -15.87 -14.34 3.23
CA PHE A 189 -15.26 -14.92 4.45
C PHE A 189 -13.77 -14.60 4.65
N GLY A 190 -12.97 -14.67 3.59
CA GLY A 190 -11.55 -14.28 3.63
C GLY A 190 -11.36 -12.80 3.96
N THR A 191 -12.16 -11.91 3.37
CA THR A 191 -12.15 -10.48 3.72
C THR A 191 -12.52 -10.25 5.19
N LEU A 192 -13.47 -11.03 5.73
CA LEU A 192 -13.82 -10.96 7.15
C LEU A 192 -12.66 -11.41 8.05
N ALA A 193 -11.95 -12.46 7.65
CA ALA A 193 -10.74 -12.91 8.35
C ALA A 193 -9.61 -11.86 8.29
N GLU A 194 -9.42 -11.21 7.14
CA GLU A 194 -8.46 -10.11 6.98
C GLU A 194 -8.81 -8.91 7.87
N ILE A 195 -10.09 -8.52 7.93
CA ILE A 195 -10.59 -7.48 8.85
C ILE A 195 -10.29 -7.86 10.30
N GLY A 196 -10.62 -9.10 10.68
CA GLY A 196 -10.39 -9.62 12.03
C GLY A 196 -8.91 -9.59 12.41
N TYR A 197 -8.04 -10.10 11.53
CA TYR A 197 -6.60 -10.09 11.72
C TYR A 197 -6.05 -8.66 11.82
N ALA A 198 -6.45 -7.77 10.90
CA ALA A 198 -6.03 -6.37 10.89
C ALA A 198 -6.39 -5.67 12.21
N LYS A 199 -7.61 -5.85 12.71
CA LYS A 199 -8.02 -5.33 14.01
C LYS A 199 -7.25 -5.96 15.16
N GLY A 200 -7.04 -7.27 15.12
CA GLY A 200 -6.29 -8.02 16.13
C GLY A 200 -4.87 -7.52 16.33
N ILE A 201 -4.21 -7.06 15.26
CA ILE A 201 -2.85 -6.48 15.31
C ILE A 201 -2.85 -4.94 15.40
N GLY A 202 -4.00 -4.31 15.66
CA GLY A 202 -4.11 -2.87 15.91
C GLY A 202 -4.08 -1.97 14.67
N LYS A 203 -4.38 -2.48 13.47
CA LYS A 203 -4.52 -1.63 12.28
C LYS A 203 -5.81 -0.82 12.30
N ARG A 204 -5.79 0.33 11.63
CA ARG A 204 -7.01 1.09 11.31
C ARG A 204 -7.71 0.43 10.14
N VAL A 205 -9.00 0.18 10.26
CA VAL A 205 -9.81 -0.52 9.26
C VAL A 205 -10.95 0.36 8.79
N VAL A 206 -11.06 0.54 7.49
CA VAL A 206 -12.22 1.12 6.81
C VAL A 206 -12.99 -0.02 6.16
N VAL A 207 -14.27 -0.18 6.49
CA VAL A 207 -15.16 -1.10 5.80
C VAL A 207 -16.11 -0.31 4.91
N ILE A 208 -16.22 -0.71 3.66
CA ILE A 208 -17.12 -0.09 2.68
C ILE A 208 -18.06 -1.18 2.16
N THR A 209 -19.37 -0.97 2.29
CA THR A 209 -20.37 -1.93 1.82
C THR A 209 -21.02 -1.46 0.53
N SER A 210 -21.08 -2.37 -0.45
CA SER A 210 -21.76 -2.17 -1.73
C SER A 210 -23.27 -1.96 -1.54
N PRO A 211 -23.95 -1.22 -2.45
CA PRO A 211 -25.41 -1.14 -2.47
C PRO A 211 -26.10 -2.50 -2.61
N LYS A 212 -25.41 -3.53 -3.12
CA LYS A 212 -25.94 -4.91 -3.19
C LYS A 212 -26.21 -5.51 -1.82
N LEU A 213 -25.54 -5.02 -0.78
CA LEU A 213 -25.75 -5.43 0.61
C LEU A 213 -26.77 -4.52 1.32
N ALA A 214 -27.33 -3.50 0.64
CA ALA A 214 -28.30 -2.61 1.23
C ALA A 214 -29.60 -3.37 1.55
N GLY A 215 -30.09 -3.23 2.79
CA GLY A 215 -31.28 -3.94 3.25
C GLY A 215 -31.03 -5.40 3.65
N TYR A 216 -29.79 -5.88 3.58
CA TYR A 216 -29.42 -7.14 4.19
C TYR A 216 -29.47 -6.99 5.72
N SER A 217 -30.53 -7.49 6.35
CA SER A 217 -30.55 -7.69 7.80
C SER A 217 -29.82 -8.98 8.08
N ASP A 218 -28.51 -8.90 8.30
CA ASP A 218 -27.79 -10.03 8.85
C ASP A 218 -28.39 -10.32 10.23
N GLY A 219 -28.99 -11.50 10.38
CA GLY A 219 -29.09 -12.10 11.69
C GLY A 219 -27.69 -12.51 12.15
N PHE A 220 -27.56 -13.70 12.72
CA PHE A 220 -26.26 -14.32 13.03
C PHE A 220 -25.77 -15.23 11.88
N GLY A 221 -26.06 -14.89 10.62
CA GLY A 221 -25.95 -15.82 9.49
C GLY A 221 -24.65 -15.70 8.70
N THR A 222 -24.20 -14.47 8.44
CA THR A 222 -23.01 -14.20 7.61
C THR A 222 -21.87 -13.53 8.36
N GLU A 223 -22.11 -13.12 9.60
CA GLU A 223 -21.15 -12.40 10.47
C GLU A 223 -20.63 -11.09 9.87
N LEU A 224 -21.25 -10.61 8.77
CA LEU A 224 -20.94 -9.33 8.15
C LEU A 224 -21.17 -8.19 9.14
N TRP A 225 -22.24 -8.30 9.94
CA TRP A 225 -22.56 -7.31 10.97
C TRP A 225 -21.37 -7.12 11.93
N PHE A 226 -20.69 -8.20 12.31
CA PHE A 226 -19.60 -8.17 13.27
C PHE A 226 -18.38 -7.47 12.67
N SER A 227 -17.98 -7.84 11.46
CA SER A 227 -16.86 -7.19 10.76
C SER A 227 -17.12 -5.71 10.47
N ILE A 228 -18.36 -5.32 10.13
CA ILE A 228 -18.74 -3.91 9.96
C ILE A 228 -18.60 -3.15 11.29
N ARG A 229 -19.05 -3.72 12.40
CA ARG A 229 -18.95 -3.10 13.74
C ARG A 229 -17.52 -3.01 14.25
N MET A 230 -16.64 -3.92 13.83
CA MET A 230 -15.21 -3.90 14.17
C MET A 230 -14.43 -2.78 13.45
N ALA A 231 -14.97 -2.23 12.36
CA ALA A 231 -14.30 -1.20 11.58
C ALA A 231 -14.18 0.12 12.37
N ASP A 232 -13.05 0.81 12.20
CA ASP A 232 -12.88 2.18 12.73
C ASP A 232 -13.74 3.19 11.94
N ARG A 233 -14.04 2.86 10.69
CA ARG A 233 -15.01 3.59 9.87
C ARG A 233 -15.79 2.65 8.97
N HIS A 234 -17.11 2.79 8.95
CA HIS A 234 -17.99 2.13 7.99
C HIS A 234 -18.58 3.16 7.02
N VAL A 235 -18.57 2.85 5.72
CA VAL A 235 -19.27 3.62 4.69
C VAL A 235 -20.19 2.70 3.89
N ALA A 236 -21.50 2.91 4.03
CA ALA A 236 -22.48 2.26 3.18
C ALA A 236 -22.70 3.06 1.90
N LEU A 237 -22.39 2.47 0.75
CA LEU A 237 -22.58 3.13 -0.54
C LEU A 237 -24.04 3.06 -0.98
N SER A 238 -24.47 4.11 -1.68
CA SER A 238 -25.75 4.14 -2.39
C SER A 238 -25.52 4.29 -3.89
N ALA A 239 -26.32 3.58 -4.67
CA ALA A 239 -26.34 3.69 -6.13
C ALA A 239 -27.72 3.32 -6.67
N PRO A 240 -28.15 3.90 -7.81
CA PRO A 240 -29.35 3.45 -8.49
C PRO A 240 -29.18 1.98 -8.96
N PRO A 241 -30.28 1.22 -9.12
CA PRO A 241 -30.22 -0.18 -9.59
C PRO A 241 -29.51 -0.37 -10.93
N SER A 242 -29.47 0.66 -11.77
CA SER A 242 -28.80 0.68 -13.08
C SER A 242 -27.30 1.01 -13.02
N ALA A 243 -26.75 1.33 -11.84
CA ALA A 243 -25.35 1.70 -11.71
C ALA A 243 -24.43 0.54 -12.11
N LYS A 244 -23.42 0.85 -12.93
CA LYS A 244 -22.39 -0.12 -13.29
C LYS A 244 -21.51 -0.42 -12.07
N ASN A 245 -20.99 -1.64 -11.97
CA ASN A 245 -20.04 -2.01 -10.90
C ASN A 245 -18.84 -1.06 -10.84
N GLN A 246 -18.37 -0.59 -12.01
CA GLN A 246 -17.27 0.39 -12.09
C GLN A 246 -17.59 1.70 -11.34
N ASP A 247 -18.82 2.20 -11.45
CA ASP A 247 -19.23 3.43 -10.76
C ASP A 247 -19.30 3.22 -9.24
N ILE A 248 -19.76 2.04 -8.82
CA ILE A 248 -19.80 1.63 -7.41
C ILE A 248 -18.38 1.57 -6.85
N TRP A 249 -17.44 0.97 -7.56
CA TRP A 249 -16.05 0.91 -7.12
C TRP A 249 -15.40 2.29 -7.09
N ARG A 250 -15.64 3.17 -8.07
CA ARG A 250 -15.16 4.57 -8.00
C ARG A 250 -15.67 5.29 -6.76
N LYS A 251 -16.95 5.09 -6.41
CA LYS A 251 -17.53 5.62 -5.16
C LYS A 251 -16.86 5.03 -3.93
N ALA A 252 -16.59 3.72 -3.91
CA ALA A 252 -15.87 3.06 -2.80
C ALA A 252 -14.49 3.67 -2.58
N HIS A 253 -13.71 3.83 -3.64
CA HIS A 253 -12.36 4.41 -3.59
C HIS A 253 -12.37 5.86 -3.14
N LYS A 254 -13.30 6.66 -3.67
CA LYS A 254 -13.47 8.04 -3.23
C LYS A 254 -13.84 8.13 -1.75
N ALA A 255 -14.71 7.23 -1.27
CA ALA A 255 -15.05 7.15 0.14
C ALA A 255 -13.86 6.74 1.02
N ALA A 256 -13.07 5.75 0.59
CA ALA A 256 -11.83 5.38 1.25
C ALA A 256 -10.87 6.58 1.34
N GLY A 257 -10.60 7.24 0.21
CA GLY A 257 -9.72 8.40 0.14
C GLY A 257 -10.17 9.54 1.07
N ALA A 258 -11.47 9.83 1.13
CA ALA A 258 -12.01 10.82 2.06
C ALA A 258 -11.73 10.47 3.53
N VAL A 259 -12.00 9.23 3.94
CA VAL A 259 -11.72 8.75 5.31
C VAL A 259 -10.22 8.79 5.62
N ILE A 260 -9.39 8.35 4.68
CA ILE A 260 -7.94 8.34 4.84
C ILE A 260 -7.40 9.76 4.95
N SER A 261 -7.93 10.72 4.19
CA SER A 261 -7.54 12.14 4.32
C SER A 261 -7.97 12.78 5.63
N GLU A 262 -9.03 12.30 6.29
CA GLU A 262 -9.33 12.70 7.67
C GLU A 262 -8.24 12.21 8.64
N TRP A 263 -7.68 11.03 8.38
CA TRP A 263 -6.70 10.35 9.23
C TRP A 263 -5.27 10.79 8.98
N TYR A 264 -4.96 11.11 7.73
CA TYR A 264 -3.67 11.49 7.19
C TYR A 264 -3.89 12.69 6.26
N PRO A 265 -4.13 13.89 6.82
CA PRO A 265 -4.39 15.07 6.02
C PRO A 265 -3.20 15.36 5.10
N PRO A 266 -3.43 15.77 3.85
CA PRO A 266 -2.35 16.17 2.96
C PRO A 266 -1.58 17.34 3.60
N SER A 267 -0.26 17.34 3.47
CA SER A 267 0.56 18.51 3.81
C SER A 267 0.06 19.70 3.00
N SER A 268 -0.34 20.74 3.73
CA SER A 268 -0.77 22.04 3.21
C SER A 268 0.31 22.75 2.41
#